data_AF-A0A0F8Z2V5-F1
#
_entry.id   AF-A0A0F8Z2V5-F1
#
_cell.length_a   1.000
_cell.length_b   1.000
_cell.length_c   1.000
_cell.angle_alpha   90.00
_cell.angle_beta   90.00
_cell.angle_gamma   90.00
#
_symmetry.space_group_name_H-M   'P 1'
#
loop_
_entity.id
_entity.type
_entity.pdbx_description
1 polymer ?
#
loop_
_entity_poly.entity_id
_entity_poly.type
_entity_poly.pdbx_seq_one_letter_code
_entity_poly.pdbx_strand_id
1 'polypeptide(L)' 'MSKVAWYDIQTEGWLRDVWVLAHPFYTLWHLSYIPIGAALAPQMDWRALGWTVLAFFLAMGIGAHCLDELNGRP' A
#
# COMPACT_ATOMS: atom_id res chain seq x y z
N MET A 1 -29.35 -3.45 5.49
CA MET A 1 -28.61 -2.33 6.09
C MET A 1 -27.16 -2.52 5.70
N SER A 2 -26.67 -1.80 4.68
CA SER A 2 -25.28 -1.93 4.22
C SER A 2 -24.36 -1.43 5.32
N LYS A 3 -23.51 -2.32 5.82
CA LYS A 3 -22.56 -2.01 6.89
C LYS A 3 -21.33 -1.39 6.26
N VAL A 4 -21.42 -0.10 6.00
CA VAL A 4 -20.32 0.68 5.45
C VAL A 4 -19.30 0.90 6.58
N ALA A 5 -18.01 0.64 6.31
CA ALA A 5 -16.94 0.83 7.30
C ALA A 5 -16.76 2.32 7.66
N TRP A 6 -16.39 2.63 8.91
CA TRP A 6 -16.33 3.99 9.46
C TRP A 6 -15.45 4.97 8.67
N TYR A 7 -14.46 4.46 7.94
CA TYR A 7 -13.55 5.25 7.10
C TYR A 7 -14.09 5.55 5.70
N ASP A 8 -15.33 5.15 5.39
CA ASP A 8 -15.86 5.35 4.07
C ASP A 8 -16.20 6.83 3.83
N ILE A 9 -15.38 7.47 3.01
CA ILE A 9 -15.63 8.82 2.54
C ILE A 9 -16.82 8.72 1.58
N GLN A 10 -17.96 9.32 1.96
CA GLN A 10 -19.16 9.44 1.10
C GLN A 10 -18.90 10.43 -0.07
N THR A 11 -17.89 10.15 -0.88
CA THR A 11 -17.53 10.86 -2.10
C THR A 11 -17.45 9.81 -3.21
N GLU A 12 -18.27 9.98 -4.24
CA GLU A 12 -18.19 9.15 -5.44
C GLU A 12 -17.04 9.65 -6.33
N GLY A 13 -16.19 8.74 -6.82
CA GLY A 13 -15.15 9.07 -7.78
C GLY A 13 -13.94 8.14 -7.74
N TRP A 14 -13.29 7.98 -8.90
CA TRP A 14 -12.13 7.10 -9.10
C TRP A 14 -10.97 7.36 -8.10
N LEU A 15 -10.77 8.61 -7.66
CA LEU A 15 -9.76 8.93 -6.65
C LEU A 15 -10.08 8.37 -5.25
N ARG A 16 -11.36 8.35 -4.86
CA ARG A 16 -11.81 7.72 -3.61
C ARG A 16 -11.67 6.20 -3.72
N ASP A 17 -11.99 5.64 -4.88
CA ASP A 17 -11.79 4.20 -5.11
C ASP A 17 -10.31 3.83 -5.05
N VAL A 18 -9.40 4.62 -5.65
CA VAL A 18 -7.94 4.42 -5.49
C VAL A 18 -7.50 4.57 -4.04
N TRP A 19 -8.04 5.54 -3.30
CA TRP A 19 -7.72 5.74 -1.87
C TRP A 19 -8.22 4.62 -0.96
N VAL A 20 -9.44 4.14 -1.18
CA VAL A 20 -10.04 3.05 -0.40
C VAL A 20 -9.40 1.73 -0.80
N LEU A 21 -9.11 1.51 -2.08
CA LEU A 21 -8.43 0.32 -2.58
C LEU A 21 -7.00 0.24 -2.07
N ALA A 22 -6.19 1.28 -2.32
CA ALA A 22 -4.76 1.23 -2.02
C ALA A 22 -4.43 1.23 -0.53
N HIS A 23 -5.42 1.50 0.34
CA HIS A 23 -5.25 1.68 1.80
C HIS A 23 -3.94 2.44 2.10
N PRO A 24 -3.79 3.69 1.63
CA PRO A 24 -2.48 4.33 1.52
C PRO A 24 -1.74 4.43 2.85
N PHE A 25 -2.45 4.60 3.98
CA PHE A 25 -1.82 4.55 5.30
C PHE A 25 -1.27 3.16 5.67
N TYR A 26 -1.98 2.09 5.32
CA TYR A 26 -1.53 0.71 5.54
C TYR A 26 -0.33 0.37 4.64
N THR A 27 -0.40 0.75 3.37
CA THR A 27 0.69 0.55 2.40
C THR A 27 1.92 1.38 2.78
N LEU A 28 1.76 2.64 3.18
CA LEU A 28 2.85 3.48 3.67
C LEU A 28 3.48 2.93 4.95
N TRP A 29 2.66 2.40 5.86
CA TRP A 29 3.18 1.74 7.05
C TRP A 29 4.04 0.52 6.68
N HIS A 30 3.61 -0.33 5.75
CA HIS A 30 4.42 -1.45 5.27
C HIS A 30 5.70 -1.00 4.56
N LEU A 31 5.61 0.04 3.73
CA LEU A 31 6.79 0.58 3.04
C LEU A 31 7.81 1.19 4.00
N SER A 32 7.39 1.66 5.18
CA SER A 32 8.29 2.24 6.18
C SER A 32 9.33 1.25 6.71
N TYR A 33 9.05 -0.06 6.66
CA TYR A 33 9.99 -1.08 7.10
C TYR A 33 11.25 -1.15 6.22
N ILE A 34 11.14 -0.75 4.95
CA ILE A 34 12.24 -0.81 3.98
C ILE A 34 13.36 0.18 4.33
N PRO A 35 13.11 1.50 4.49
CA PRO A 35 14.15 2.43 4.91
C PRO A 35 14.65 2.15 6.33
N ILE A 36 13.81 1.62 7.24
CA ILE A 36 14.25 1.17 8.56
C ILE A 36 15.28 0.05 8.42
N GLY A 37 14.99 -0.98 7.61
CA GLY A 37 15.92 -2.08 7.34
C GLY A 37 17.21 -1.60 6.64
N ALA A 38 17.10 -0.67 5.69
CA ALA A 38 18.24 -0.09 5.01
C ALA A 38 19.13 0.72 5.98
N ALA A 39 18.55 1.41 6.96
CA ALA A 39 19.31 2.14 8.00
C ALA A 39 20.03 1.21 8.99
N LEU A 40 19.60 -0.05 9.11
CA LEU A 40 20.29 -1.07 9.90
C LEU A 40 21.46 -1.71 9.14
N ALA A 41 21.56 -1.51 7.82
CA ALA A 41 22.64 -2.08 7.03
C ALA A 41 23.99 -1.39 7.35
N PRO A 42 25.11 -2.11 7.35
CA PRO A 42 26.44 -1.53 7.59
C PRO A 42 26.83 -0.44 6.59
N GLN A 43 26.27 -0.48 5.38
CA GLN A 43 26.46 0.49 4.31
C GLN A 43 25.12 0.77 3.63
N MET A 44 24.84 2.05 3.39
CA MET A 44 23.62 2.47 2.72
C MET A 44 23.78 2.39 1.20
N ASP A 45 23.02 1.52 0.56
CA ASP A 45 22.87 1.48 -0.91
C ASP A 45 21.53 2.12 -1.31
N TRP A 46 21.61 3.36 -1.79
CA TRP A 46 20.45 4.14 -2.22
C TRP A 46 19.75 3.55 -3.45
N ARG A 47 20.47 2.85 -4.33
CA ARG A 47 19.87 2.20 -5.51
C ARG A 47 19.06 0.99 -5.07
N ALA A 48 19.64 0.16 -4.21
CA ALA A 48 18.94 -1.00 -3.65
C ALA A 48 17.70 -0.57 -2.86
N LEU A 49 17.81 0.49 -2.04
CA LEU A 49 16.67 1.07 -1.33
C LEU A 49 15.56 1.50 -2.29
N GLY A 50 15.89 2.29 -3.31
CA GLY A 50 14.91 2.76 -4.30
C GLY A 50 14.19 1.62 -5.03
N TRP A 51 14.95 0.61 -5.50
CA TRP A 51 14.38 -0.55 -6.17
C TRP A 51 13.52 -1.41 -5.23
N THR A 52 13.93 -1.57 -3.98
CA THR A 52 13.17 -2.34 -2.99
C THR A 52 11.84 -1.66 -2.66
N VAL A 53 11.86 -0.33 -2.45
CA VAL A 53 10.63 0.47 -2.24
C VAL A 53 9.69 0.33 -3.43
N LEU A 54 10.19 0.49 -4.66
CA LEU A 54 9.38 0.35 -5.87
C LEU A 54 8.79 -1.06 -6.00
N ALA A 55 9.61 -2.10 -5.80
CA ALA A 55 9.16 -3.49 -5.90
C ALA A 55 8.06 -3.81 -4.89
N PHE A 56 8.23 -3.41 -3.63
CA PHE A 56 7.22 -3.62 -2.59
C PHE A 56 5.96 -2.81 -2.83
N PHE A 57 6.08 -1.57 -3.32
CA PHE A 57 4.92 -0.76 -3.67
C PHE A 57 4.10 -1.40 -4.80
N LEU A 58 4.76 -1.91 -5.85
CA LEU A 58 4.07 -2.60 -6.95
C LEU A 58 3.45 -3.92 -6.49
N ALA A 59 4.15 -4.70 -5.65
CA ALA A 59 3.66 -5.99 -5.17
C ALA A 59 2.51 -5.85 -4.17
N MET A 60 2.71 -5.11 -3.08
CA MET A 60 1.73 -4.95 -2.00
C MET A 60 0.72 -3.84 -2.28
N GLY A 61 1.20 -2.67 -2.74
CA GLY A 61 0.35 -1.50 -2.96
C GLY A 61 -0.54 -1.58 -4.20
N ILE A 62 -0.16 -2.39 -5.19
CA ILE A 62 -0.98 -2.58 -6.40
C ILE A 62 -1.40 -4.05 -6.53
N GLY A 63 -0.45 -4.98 -6.58
CA GLY A 63 -0.74 -6.40 -6.85
C GLY A 63 -1.69 -7.05 -5.84
N ALA A 64 -1.36 -6.94 -4.54
CA ALA A 64 -2.18 -7.52 -3.48
C ALA A 64 -3.58 -6.90 -3.42
N HIS A 65 -3.68 -5.57 -3.52
CA HIS A 65 -4.97 -4.87 -3.50
C HIS A 65 -5.85 -5.19 -4.72
N CYS A 66 -5.26 -5.27 -5.92
CA CYS A 66 -5.98 -5.73 -7.10
C CYS A 66 -6.44 -7.20 -6.96
N LEU A 67 -5.60 -8.05 -6.36
CA LEU A 67 -5.96 -9.45 -6.11
C LEU A 67 -7.08 -9.59 -5.08
N ASP A 68 -7.09 -8.75 -4.04
CA ASP A 68 -8.14 -8.72 -3.02
C ASP A 68 -9.47 -8.24 -3.60
N GLU A 69 -9.44 -7.30 -4.54
CA GLU A 69 -10.64 -6.91 -5.30
C GLU A 69 -11.18 -8.03 -6.19
N LEU A 70 -10.29 -8.73 -6.91
CA LEU A 70 -10.70 -9.86 -7.75
C LEU A 70 -11.30 -11.02 -6.93
N ASN A 71 -10.83 -11.23 -5.70
CA ASN A 71 -11.31 -12.29 -4.81
C ASN A 71 -12.51 -11.87 -3.93
N GLY A 72 -13.07 -10.68 -4.16
CA GLY A 72 -14.38 -10.30 -3.61
C GLY A 72 -14.36 -9.53 -2.30
N ARG A 73 -13.19 -9.07 -1.83
CA ARG A 73 -12.95 -8.50 -0.49
C ARG A 73 -13.30 -9.51 0.62
N PRO A 74 -12.33 -9.98 1.44
CA PRO A 74 -12.68 -10.78 2.62
C PRO A 74 -13.62 -10.04 3.57
#